data_AF-A0A8K0J2L3-F1
#
_entry.id   AF-A0A8K0J2L3-F1
#
_cell.length_a   1.000
_cell.length_b   1.000
_cell.length_c   1.000
_cell.angle_alpha   90.00
_cell.angle_beta   90.00
_cell.angle_gamma   90.00
#
_symmetry.space_group_name_H-M   'P 1'
#
loop_
_entity.id
_entity.type
_entity.pdbx_description
1 polymer ?
#
loop_
_entity_poly.entity_id
_entity_poly.type
_entity_poly.pdbx_seq_one_letter_code
_entity_poly.pdbx_strand_id
1 'polypeptide(L)'
;MSDDARGPLEAKAGEQDVTMKDDWGSGHPGPEFDAPEAGVQDGLQHIQTLMTYLSSVREHGEELSAGFQRIPNRRMLPDYFDVISNPIAFSTIRSKIQKKQYSAFSEFVKDIAQICHNAQVYNRPTAPIFNAAVRLRDVFAAELKMLAQRGVISSDDARLPDLGDLPPVEESSSPRSEDADGGDDDDDDDDDDDDDDEEEEVEREDDDDDSTDGGEGHRKRTNRLGRRHKALKERKERDDEPDEDTYKRRGRPPMVQTPMEARIYSILRGLRRFKDGEGNLMVLPFEKLPDRVAMADYYSVIHNPIALDTIKKKAKRKKYHNVDDLQKDIELMLENAKVYNEDNSAVYGAALALQTQSRILLEQERAKPDEDFRDEDGKLALSEVQHDGQTWRVGDWVHIRNPNDLAKPIVAQIFRTWQDRAGQQWINACWYYRPEQTVHRYEKHFFEHEVVKTGQYRDHQTSELLDRCFVMFVTRFNKGRPRGLPSDKEVYVCESRYNEENFRFNKIKTWASCVPDEVRDKDYEMDLFDAPRPVKKVPSPIKHLLREDAKASDELPRPTWGSPNAPPIVGAVHRRPPESN
;
A
#
# COMPACT_ATOMS: atom_id res chain seq x y z
N MET A 1 72.55 -18.45 55.26
CA MET A 1 72.26 -18.90 56.62
C MET A 1 70.75 -18.88 56.80
N SER A 2 70.03 -19.99 56.94
CA SER A 2 70.35 -21.40 56.62
C SER A 2 69.04 -22.19 56.70
N ASP A 3 68.84 -23.09 55.73
CA ASP A 3 68.68 -24.55 55.89
C ASP A 3 67.83 -25.11 57.07
N ASP A 4 67.12 -26.23 56.96
CA ASP A 4 66.50 -26.97 55.84
C ASP A 4 65.58 -28.08 56.46
N ALA A 5 64.86 -28.82 55.62
CA ALA A 5 63.86 -29.85 55.91
C ALA A 5 64.15 -30.92 57.00
N ARG A 6 63.05 -31.48 57.52
CA ARG A 6 62.88 -32.93 57.78
C ARG A 6 61.42 -33.35 57.97
N GLY A 7 60.97 -34.35 57.20
CA GLY A 7 59.77 -35.18 57.48
C GLY A 7 60.19 -36.54 58.07
N PRO A 8 59.53 -37.69 57.77
CA PRO A 8 58.28 -37.91 57.02
C PRO A 8 57.31 -38.94 57.69
N LEU A 9 56.19 -39.32 57.03
CA LEU A 9 55.67 -40.71 56.85
C LEU A 9 54.24 -40.76 56.24
N GLU A 10 53.80 -41.93 55.76
CA GLU A 10 52.57 -42.19 54.96
C GLU A 10 51.50 -43.05 55.67
N ALA A 11 50.22 -42.98 55.24
CA ALA A 11 49.22 -44.08 55.32
C ALA A 11 47.97 -43.83 54.43
N LYS A 12 47.17 -44.87 54.15
CA LYS A 12 46.03 -44.94 53.18
C LYS A 12 45.03 -46.05 53.59
N ALA A 13 43.75 -46.16 53.13
CA ALA A 13 42.74 -45.24 52.57
C ALA A 13 41.39 -46.01 52.37
N GLY A 14 40.28 -45.33 52.04
CA GLY A 14 38.96 -45.93 51.68
C GLY A 14 37.99 -46.14 52.87
N GLU A 15 36.69 -46.47 52.69
CA GLU A 15 35.80 -46.45 51.50
C GLU A 15 34.33 -46.72 51.92
N GLN A 16 33.31 -46.21 51.18
CA GLN A 16 31.88 -46.67 51.14
C GLN A 16 31.03 -46.59 52.45
N ASP A 17 29.68 -46.61 52.53
CA ASP A 17 28.51 -46.36 51.64
C ASP A 17 27.21 -46.32 52.53
N VAL A 18 25.98 -46.31 51.95
CA VAL A 18 24.63 -46.67 52.50
C VAL A 18 23.63 -45.50 52.77
N THR A 19 22.32 -45.83 52.80
CA THR A 19 21.19 -45.07 52.18
C THR A 19 19.90 -44.89 53.04
N MET A 20 18.83 -44.32 52.44
CA MET A 20 17.38 -44.21 52.85
C MET A 20 16.96 -42.83 53.42
N LYS A 21 15.94 -42.10 52.90
CA LYS A 21 14.46 -42.32 52.71
C LYS A 21 13.66 -42.17 54.02
N ASP A 22 12.55 -41.41 54.14
CA ASP A 22 11.83 -40.48 53.24
C ASP A 22 11.72 -39.06 53.91
N ASP A 23 10.66 -38.23 54.02
CA ASP A 23 9.22 -38.23 53.65
C ASP A 23 8.63 -36.77 53.59
N TRP A 24 7.31 -36.56 53.75
CA TRP A 24 6.57 -35.32 53.38
C TRP A 24 6.47 -34.21 54.45
N GLY A 25 6.34 -32.94 54.00
CA GLY A 25 5.92 -31.80 54.82
C GLY A 25 5.62 -30.54 53.99
N SER A 26 4.45 -29.91 54.18
CA SER A 26 3.93 -28.83 53.31
C SER A 26 4.28 -27.41 53.77
N GLY A 27 4.54 -26.49 52.82
CA GLY A 27 4.65 -25.04 53.06
C GLY A 27 4.52 -24.24 51.75
N HIS A 28 3.88 -23.06 51.81
CA HIS A 28 3.60 -22.23 50.63
C HIS A 28 4.87 -21.58 50.04
N PRO A 29 4.99 -21.44 48.70
CA PRO A 29 5.80 -20.38 48.13
C PRO A 29 5.16 -19.00 48.40
N GLY A 30 5.98 -17.98 48.59
CA GLY A 30 5.51 -16.58 48.66
C GLY A 30 5.13 -16.02 47.28
N PRO A 31 4.63 -14.78 47.21
CA PRO A 31 4.38 -14.13 45.93
C PRO A 31 5.70 -13.92 45.18
N GLU A 32 5.75 -14.36 43.92
CA GLU A 32 6.77 -13.90 42.99
C GLU A 32 6.58 -12.39 42.76
N PHE A 33 7.67 -11.63 42.74
CA PHE A 33 7.63 -10.20 42.51
C PHE A 33 7.50 -9.94 41.01
N ASP A 34 6.44 -9.23 40.59
CA ASP A 34 6.36 -8.66 39.25
C ASP A 34 7.60 -7.79 38.96
N ALA A 35 8.26 -8.06 37.85
CA ALA A 35 9.27 -7.16 37.30
C ALA A 35 8.57 -5.94 36.68
N PRO A 36 9.06 -4.70 36.91
CA PRO A 36 8.28 -3.51 36.61
C PRO A 36 8.22 -3.19 35.11
N GLU A 37 7.00 -3.03 34.58
CA GLU A 37 6.70 -2.59 33.20
C GLU A 37 7.45 -1.30 32.77
N ALA A 38 7.86 -0.49 33.75
CA ALA A 38 8.59 0.76 33.55
C ALA A 38 9.87 0.60 32.72
N GLY A 39 10.58 -0.55 32.81
CA GLY A 39 11.81 -0.78 32.06
C GLY A 39 11.59 -0.87 30.54
N VAL A 40 10.47 -1.44 30.10
CA VAL A 40 10.15 -1.62 28.67
C VAL A 40 9.76 -0.29 28.03
N GLN A 41 9.05 0.58 28.76
CA GLN A 41 8.67 1.91 28.28
C GLN A 41 9.89 2.82 28.05
N ASP A 42 10.89 2.75 28.92
CA ASP A 42 12.13 3.54 28.77
C ASP A 42 12.98 3.05 27.59
N GLY A 43 13.10 1.73 27.39
CA GLY A 43 13.79 1.15 26.22
C GLY A 43 13.16 1.59 24.88
N LEU A 44 11.84 1.54 24.77
CA LEU A 44 11.11 2.00 23.58
C LEU A 44 11.29 3.50 23.30
N GLN A 45 11.34 4.33 24.34
CA GLN A 45 11.60 5.77 24.19
C GLN A 45 13.03 6.06 23.68
N HIS A 46 14.02 5.27 24.12
CA HIS A 46 15.39 5.38 23.61
C HIS A 46 15.53 4.89 22.17
N ILE A 47 14.87 3.79 21.79
CA ILE A 47 14.78 3.33 20.40
C ILE A 47 14.16 4.42 19.51
N GLN A 48 13.03 5.00 19.90
CA GLN A 48 12.38 6.07 19.13
C GLN A 48 13.27 7.31 19.00
N THR A 49 14.04 7.67 20.03
CA THR A 49 14.95 8.82 20.01
C THR A 49 16.12 8.59 19.06
N LEU A 50 16.77 7.41 19.14
CA LEU A 50 17.90 7.07 18.29
C LEU A 50 17.47 6.86 16.83
N MET A 51 16.29 6.28 16.59
CA MET A 51 15.68 6.20 15.26
C MET A 51 15.46 7.59 14.63
N THR A 52 14.91 8.55 15.38
CA THR A 52 14.70 9.92 14.90
C THR A 52 16.03 10.62 14.61
N TYR A 53 17.05 10.42 15.45
CA TYR A 53 18.40 10.93 15.18
C TYR A 53 18.97 10.36 13.88
N LEU A 54 19.05 9.03 13.76
CA LEU A 54 19.60 8.35 12.57
C LEU A 54 18.84 8.72 11.28
N SER A 55 17.53 8.98 11.36
CA SER A 55 16.69 9.44 10.24
C SER A 55 16.93 10.90 9.83
N SER A 56 17.80 11.65 10.52
CA SER A 56 18.04 13.07 10.28
C SER A 56 19.53 13.48 10.35
N VAL A 57 20.45 12.51 10.39
CA VAL A 57 21.89 12.80 10.33
C VAL A 57 22.25 13.25 8.91
N ARG A 58 22.70 14.51 8.80
CA ARG A 58 23.26 15.07 7.57
C ARG A 58 24.78 15.12 7.61
N GLU A 59 25.42 14.62 6.57
CA GLU A 59 26.87 14.73 6.34
C GLU A 59 27.08 15.36 4.96
N HIS A 60 27.94 16.38 4.85
CA HIS A 60 28.13 17.25 3.67
C HIS A 60 26.90 18.01 3.12
N GLY A 61 25.69 17.71 3.57
CA GLY A 61 24.43 18.39 3.23
C GLY A 61 23.28 17.40 3.00
N GLU A 62 23.63 16.22 2.49
CA GLU A 62 22.77 15.06 2.24
C GLU A 62 22.42 14.31 3.54
N GLU A 63 21.27 13.64 3.57
CA GLU A 63 20.88 12.76 4.68
C GLU A 63 21.43 11.34 4.48
N LEU A 64 22.24 10.86 5.44
CA LEU A 64 22.81 9.50 5.39
C LEU A 64 21.72 8.41 5.36
N SER A 65 20.50 8.74 5.78
CA SER A 65 19.33 7.87 5.80
C SER A 65 18.43 7.93 4.55
N ALA A 66 18.72 8.80 3.58
CA ALA A 66 17.83 9.05 2.43
C ALA A 66 17.57 7.77 1.61
N GLY A 67 18.64 7.14 1.10
CA GLY A 67 18.56 5.89 0.34
C GLY A 67 18.17 4.64 1.14
N PHE A 68 17.78 4.79 2.42
CA PHE A 68 17.35 3.69 3.30
C PHE A 68 15.92 3.86 3.83
N GLN A 69 15.15 4.85 3.36
CA GLN A 69 13.79 5.10 3.86
C GLN A 69 12.80 3.98 3.53
N ARG A 70 12.78 3.49 2.28
CA ARG A 70 11.88 2.44 1.77
C ARG A 70 12.71 1.25 1.25
N ILE A 71 12.12 0.05 1.21
CA ILE A 71 12.74 -1.15 0.61
C ILE A 71 12.71 -1.00 -0.93
N PRO A 72 13.75 -1.40 -1.69
CA PRO A 72 13.71 -1.37 -3.16
C PRO A 72 12.51 -2.12 -3.74
N ASN A 73 11.83 -1.55 -4.74
CA ASN A 73 10.62 -2.16 -5.29
C ASN A 73 10.95 -3.44 -6.08
N ARG A 74 10.41 -4.59 -5.66
CA ARG A 74 10.66 -5.92 -6.27
C ARG A 74 10.30 -6.01 -7.76
N ARG A 75 9.43 -5.16 -8.29
CA ARG A 75 9.11 -5.10 -9.73
C ARG A 75 10.17 -4.35 -10.54
N MET A 76 10.91 -3.44 -9.91
CA MET A 76 11.97 -2.63 -10.51
C MET A 76 13.35 -3.25 -10.33
N LEU A 77 13.58 -3.94 -9.21
CA LEU A 77 14.86 -4.53 -8.82
C LEU A 77 14.64 -5.95 -8.26
N PRO A 78 14.26 -6.93 -9.10
CA PRO A 78 13.91 -8.28 -8.65
C PRO A 78 15.14 -9.04 -8.11
N ASP A 79 16.30 -8.84 -8.73
CA ASP A 79 17.59 -9.44 -8.41
C ASP A 79 18.10 -9.08 -7.00
N TYR A 80 17.74 -7.88 -6.49
CA TYR A 80 17.97 -7.52 -5.08
C TYR A 80 17.33 -8.53 -4.12
N PHE A 81 16.18 -9.11 -4.46
CA PHE A 81 15.50 -10.09 -3.62
C PHE A 81 15.98 -11.54 -3.83
N ASP A 82 16.76 -11.78 -4.88
CA ASP A 82 17.47 -13.06 -5.07
C ASP A 82 18.80 -13.06 -4.27
N VAL A 83 19.42 -11.88 -4.10
CA VAL A 83 20.67 -11.69 -3.32
C VAL A 83 20.40 -11.43 -1.82
N ILE A 84 19.43 -10.59 -1.48
CA ILE A 84 19.16 -10.15 -0.09
C ILE A 84 17.97 -10.91 0.49
N SER A 85 18.25 -11.91 1.34
CA SER A 85 17.23 -12.76 1.95
C SER A 85 16.37 -12.06 3.02
N ASN A 86 16.88 -10.99 3.65
CA ASN A 86 16.18 -10.23 4.71
C ASN A 86 16.11 -8.72 4.38
N PRO A 87 15.29 -8.29 3.41
CA PRO A 87 15.07 -6.87 3.12
C PRO A 87 14.47 -6.12 4.32
N ILE A 88 15.02 -4.95 4.64
CA ILE A 88 14.59 -4.07 5.73
C ILE A 88 14.97 -2.62 5.42
N ALA A 89 14.15 -1.67 5.89
CA ALA A 89 14.35 -0.24 5.71
C ALA A 89 13.91 0.56 6.96
N PHE A 90 14.15 1.87 6.96
CA PHE A 90 13.72 2.74 8.06
C PHE A 90 12.18 2.78 8.21
N SER A 91 11.40 2.61 7.13
CA SER A 91 9.95 2.44 7.22
C SER A 91 9.55 1.21 8.03
N THR A 92 10.20 0.06 7.78
CA THR A 92 10.00 -1.20 8.52
C THR A 92 10.26 -1.01 10.01
N ILE A 93 11.39 -0.38 10.36
CA ILE A 93 11.75 -0.08 11.75
C ILE A 93 10.72 0.86 12.39
N ARG A 94 10.23 1.87 11.65
CA ARG A 94 9.20 2.82 12.12
C ARG A 94 7.88 2.11 12.45
N SER A 95 7.42 1.17 11.62
CA SER A 95 6.23 0.34 11.93
C SER A 95 6.47 -0.55 13.16
N LYS A 96 7.63 -1.23 13.25
CA LYS A 96 7.99 -2.03 14.45
C LYS A 96 7.97 -1.22 15.75
N ILE A 97 8.41 0.04 15.74
CA ILE A 97 8.31 0.94 16.92
C ILE A 97 6.86 1.26 17.24
N GLN A 98 6.05 1.68 16.25
CA GLN A 98 4.63 2.00 16.45
C GLN A 98 3.84 0.81 17.02
N LYS A 99 4.09 -0.39 16.49
CA LYS A 99 3.50 -1.67 16.92
C LYS A 99 4.11 -2.24 18.20
N LYS A 100 5.10 -1.56 18.82
CA LYS A 100 5.84 -2.01 20.01
C LYS A 100 6.47 -3.41 19.88
N GLN A 101 6.89 -3.78 18.67
CA GLN A 101 7.43 -5.11 18.33
C GLN A 101 8.90 -5.32 18.71
N TYR A 102 9.52 -4.38 19.43
CA TYR A 102 10.85 -4.56 20.02
C TYR A 102 10.71 -4.97 21.48
N SER A 103 11.09 -6.20 21.78
CA SER A 103 11.14 -6.77 23.13
C SER A 103 12.48 -6.49 23.82
N ALA A 104 13.56 -6.37 23.05
CA ALA A 104 14.90 -6.02 23.53
C ALA A 104 15.57 -4.97 22.63
N PHE A 105 16.46 -4.16 23.22
CA PHE A 105 17.17 -3.10 22.48
C PHE A 105 18.11 -3.68 21.40
N SER A 106 18.77 -4.81 21.69
CA SER A 106 19.55 -5.59 20.73
C SER A 106 18.81 -5.98 19.43
N GLU A 107 17.49 -6.11 19.44
CA GLU A 107 16.71 -6.38 18.22
C GLU A 107 16.69 -5.17 17.27
N PHE A 108 16.54 -3.96 17.81
CA PHE A 108 16.66 -2.71 17.04
C PHE A 108 18.10 -2.49 16.52
N VAL A 109 19.10 -2.85 17.34
CA VAL A 109 20.51 -2.79 16.94
C VAL A 109 20.82 -3.74 15.78
N LYS A 110 20.23 -4.94 15.79
CA LYS A 110 20.31 -5.88 14.67
C LYS A 110 19.65 -5.33 13.41
N ASP A 111 18.47 -4.74 13.51
CA ASP A 111 17.74 -4.23 12.35
C ASP A 111 18.46 -3.06 11.65
N ILE A 112 19.01 -2.11 12.40
CA ILE A 112 19.84 -1.03 11.82
C ILE A 112 21.14 -1.59 11.22
N ALA A 113 21.77 -2.58 11.86
CA ALA A 113 22.95 -3.25 11.30
C ALA A 113 22.62 -4.00 10.00
N GLN A 114 21.44 -4.62 9.90
CA GLN A 114 20.97 -5.35 8.71
C GLN A 114 20.71 -4.41 7.52
N ILE A 115 20.15 -3.21 7.73
CA ILE A 115 20.06 -2.18 6.68
C ILE A 115 21.46 -1.89 6.11
N CYS A 116 22.43 -1.62 6.98
CA CYS A 116 23.79 -1.27 6.56
C CYS A 116 24.50 -2.45 5.87
N HIS A 117 24.29 -3.68 6.35
CA HIS A 117 24.89 -4.89 5.78
C HIS A 117 24.28 -5.24 4.42
N ASN A 118 22.95 -5.23 4.27
CA ASN A 118 22.27 -5.46 2.99
C ASN A 118 22.81 -4.52 1.89
N ALA A 119 22.97 -3.25 2.21
CA ALA A 119 23.52 -2.25 1.31
C ALA A 119 24.99 -2.55 0.90
N GLN A 120 25.81 -3.06 1.83
CA GLN A 120 27.20 -3.47 1.56
C GLN A 120 27.32 -4.81 0.82
N VAL A 121 26.34 -5.72 0.94
CA VAL A 121 26.32 -7.00 0.22
C VAL A 121 25.87 -6.82 -1.23
N TYR A 122 24.84 -6.00 -1.47
CA TYR A 122 24.30 -5.81 -2.82
C TYR A 122 25.09 -4.79 -3.67
N ASN A 123 25.55 -3.69 -3.07
CA ASN A 123 26.15 -2.59 -3.84
C ASN A 123 27.68 -2.69 -3.91
N ARG A 124 28.26 -2.11 -4.96
CA ARG A 124 29.71 -1.98 -5.12
C ARG A 124 30.30 -0.96 -4.13
N PRO A 125 31.54 -1.14 -3.63
CA PRO A 125 32.22 -0.18 -2.77
C PRO A 125 32.34 1.25 -3.34
N THR A 126 32.24 1.41 -4.66
CA THR A 126 32.26 2.70 -5.36
C THR A 126 30.90 3.40 -5.42
N ALA A 127 29.81 2.76 -4.99
CA ALA A 127 28.48 3.34 -5.02
C ALA A 127 28.27 4.32 -3.85
N PRO A 128 27.58 5.46 -4.04
CA PRO A 128 27.27 6.39 -2.95
C PRO A 128 26.54 5.70 -1.79
N ILE A 129 25.57 4.83 -2.10
CA ILE A 129 24.77 4.10 -1.10
C ILE A 129 25.59 3.11 -0.26
N PHE A 130 26.66 2.51 -0.80
CA PHE A 130 27.59 1.67 -0.02
C PHE A 130 28.33 2.51 1.00
N ASN A 131 28.82 3.68 0.58
CA ASN A 131 29.55 4.59 1.45
C ASN A 131 28.63 5.18 2.53
N ALA A 132 27.40 5.58 2.17
CA ALA A 132 26.37 5.98 3.13
C ALA A 132 26.08 4.88 4.17
N ALA A 133 26.00 3.61 3.77
CA ALA A 133 25.81 2.48 4.70
C ALA A 133 26.97 2.30 5.68
N VAL A 134 28.22 2.51 5.23
CA VAL A 134 29.40 2.49 6.11
C VAL A 134 29.36 3.66 7.09
N ARG A 135 29.11 4.89 6.61
CA ARG A 135 29.02 6.10 7.45
C ARG A 135 27.90 6.00 8.48
N LEU A 136 26.72 5.53 8.08
CA LEU A 136 25.57 5.33 8.96
C LEU A 136 25.87 4.30 10.06
N ARG A 137 26.54 3.18 9.72
CA ARG A 137 26.99 2.19 10.71
C ARG A 137 28.00 2.77 11.70
N ASP A 138 28.96 3.57 11.23
CA ASP A 138 29.97 4.21 12.08
C ASP A 138 29.34 5.20 13.07
N VAL A 139 28.40 6.03 12.59
CA VAL A 139 27.63 6.98 13.42
C VAL A 139 26.78 6.23 14.44
N PHE A 140 26.11 5.15 14.04
CA PHE A 140 25.32 4.33 14.95
C PHE A 140 26.18 3.68 16.04
N ALA A 141 27.34 3.12 15.68
CA ALA A 141 28.28 2.55 16.64
C ALA A 141 28.80 3.59 17.66
N ALA A 142 28.99 4.85 17.23
CA ALA A 142 29.39 5.94 18.12
C ALA A 142 28.28 6.28 19.14
N GLU A 143 27.03 6.39 18.70
CA GLU A 143 25.90 6.67 19.61
C GLU A 143 25.61 5.52 20.57
N LEU A 144 25.66 4.25 20.12
CA LEU A 144 25.54 3.09 21.01
C LEU A 144 26.58 3.12 22.13
N LYS A 145 27.83 3.47 21.80
CA LYS A 145 28.92 3.63 22.77
C LYS A 145 28.67 4.79 23.75
N MET A 146 28.08 5.89 23.28
CA MET A 146 27.70 7.03 24.13
C MET A 146 26.55 6.68 25.09
N LEU A 147 25.55 5.92 24.64
CA LEU A 147 24.44 5.44 25.47
C LEU A 147 24.92 4.44 26.53
N ALA A 148 25.82 3.52 26.18
CA ALA A 148 26.45 2.60 27.13
C ALA A 148 27.27 3.33 28.21
N GLN A 149 28.07 4.34 27.82
CA GLN A 149 28.83 5.17 28.76
C GLN A 149 27.94 5.99 29.70
N ARG A 150 26.70 6.30 29.29
CA ARG A 150 25.69 6.96 30.10
C ARG A 150 24.87 5.99 30.98
N GLY A 151 25.08 4.68 30.85
CA GLY A 151 24.31 3.66 31.56
C GLY A 151 22.87 3.49 31.08
N VAL A 152 22.57 3.93 29.84
CA VAL A 152 21.21 3.91 29.26
C VAL A 152 20.89 2.55 28.61
N ILE A 153 21.91 1.89 28.05
CA ILE A 153 21.82 0.53 27.49
C ILE A 153 22.93 -0.34 28.06
N SER A 154 22.79 -1.66 28.01
CA SER A 154 23.83 -2.56 28.51
C SER A 154 25.08 -2.53 27.60
N SER A 155 26.21 -3.00 28.14
CA SER A 155 27.46 -3.14 27.36
C SER A 155 27.42 -4.29 26.33
N ASP A 156 26.31 -5.04 26.27
CA ASP A 156 26.07 -6.10 25.30
C ASP A 156 25.08 -5.63 24.22
N ASP A 157 24.02 -4.89 24.58
CA ASP A 157 23.14 -4.17 23.63
C ASP A 157 23.92 -3.15 22.78
N ALA A 158 24.98 -2.56 23.31
CA ALA A 158 25.81 -1.59 22.61
C ALA A 158 26.75 -2.19 21.54
N ARG A 159 26.70 -3.51 21.32
CA ARG A 159 27.53 -4.21 20.33
C ARG A 159 26.74 -4.43 19.05
N LEU A 160 27.27 -3.97 17.92
CA LEU A 160 26.75 -4.38 16.63
C LEU A 160 26.91 -5.90 16.46
N PRO A 161 25.87 -6.64 16.04
CA PRO A 161 26.00 -8.05 15.75
C PRO A 161 26.88 -8.29 14.52
N ASP A 162 27.61 -9.38 14.53
CA ASP A 162 28.21 -9.92 13.33
C ASP A 162 27.10 -10.53 12.44
N LEU A 163 27.07 -10.12 11.17
CA LEU A 163 26.11 -10.58 10.16
C LEU A 163 26.79 -11.40 9.05
N GLY A 164 28.09 -11.69 9.18
CA GLY A 164 28.89 -12.44 8.22
C GLY A 164 29.76 -11.55 7.31
N ASP A 165 30.75 -12.19 6.70
CA ASP A 165 31.67 -11.56 5.75
C ASP A 165 30.94 -11.01 4.51
N LEU A 166 31.42 -9.89 3.99
CA LEU A 166 30.93 -9.33 2.73
C LEU A 166 31.44 -10.16 1.54
N PRO A 167 30.63 -10.35 0.47
CA PRO A 167 31.05 -11.10 -0.71
C PRO A 167 32.26 -10.45 -1.39
N PRO A 168 33.13 -11.24 -2.05
CA PRO A 168 34.28 -10.71 -2.77
C PRO A 168 33.82 -9.79 -3.92
N VAL A 169 34.58 -8.72 -4.16
CA VAL A 169 34.17 -7.58 -5.00
C VAL A 169 33.72 -7.97 -6.41
N GLU A 170 34.27 -9.05 -6.98
CA GLU A 170 33.93 -9.52 -8.34
C GLU A 170 32.54 -10.19 -8.45
N GLU A 171 31.95 -10.66 -7.34
CA GLU A 171 30.61 -11.27 -7.33
C GLU A 171 29.47 -10.25 -7.13
N SER A 172 29.81 -8.97 -6.92
CA SER A 172 28.84 -7.87 -6.82
C SER A 172 28.13 -7.61 -8.17
N SER A 173 27.01 -8.31 -8.34
CA SER A 173 26.20 -8.30 -9.55
C SER A 173 25.65 -6.90 -9.84
N SER A 174 25.77 -6.47 -11.09
CA SER A 174 25.29 -5.18 -11.56
C SER A 174 24.85 -5.32 -13.02
N PRO A 175 23.61 -4.96 -13.38
CA PRO A 175 23.15 -4.99 -14.77
C PRO A 175 24.00 -4.10 -15.67
N ARG A 176 24.19 -4.52 -16.93
CA ARG A 176 25.07 -3.86 -17.92
C ARG A 176 24.83 -2.35 -18.05
N SER A 177 25.90 -1.58 -17.94
CA SER A 177 25.95 -0.15 -18.24
C SER A 177 26.64 0.12 -19.60
N GLU A 178 25.87 0.04 -20.68
CA GLU A 178 26.16 0.61 -22.01
C GLU A 178 24.80 1.17 -22.50
N ASP A 179 24.59 2.46 -22.78
CA ASP A 179 25.50 3.62 -22.79
C ASP A 179 25.09 4.68 -21.75
N ALA A 180 26.02 5.59 -21.42
CA ALA A 180 25.74 6.77 -20.61
C ALA A 180 25.72 8.04 -21.48
N ASP A 181 24.62 8.79 -21.40
CA ASP A 181 24.60 10.25 -21.58
C ASP A 181 23.80 10.83 -20.40
N GLY A 182 24.08 12.09 -20.03
CA GLY A 182 23.71 12.64 -18.73
C GLY A 182 22.21 12.80 -18.50
N GLY A 183 21.73 12.32 -17.36
CA GLY A 183 20.53 12.86 -16.70
C GLY A 183 20.99 13.56 -15.41
N ASP A 184 20.61 14.84 -15.26
CA ASP A 184 20.87 15.62 -14.04
C ASP A 184 19.99 15.14 -12.87
N ASP A 185 20.35 15.55 -11.66
CA ASP A 185 19.52 15.41 -10.47
C ASP A 185 18.27 16.31 -10.57
N ASP A 186 17.07 15.74 -10.46
CA ASP A 186 15.81 16.46 -10.27
C ASP A 186 15.08 15.84 -9.06
N ASP A 187 15.33 16.39 -7.87
CA ASP A 187 14.51 16.20 -6.67
C ASP A 187 13.16 16.93 -6.89
N ASP A 188 12.10 16.23 -7.30
CA ASP A 188 10.67 16.58 -7.06
C ASP A 188 9.72 15.57 -7.75
N ASP A 189 9.18 14.59 -7.01
CA ASP A 189 7.95 13.83 -7.34
C ASP A 189 7.45 13.11 -6.05
N ASP A 190 7.26 13.86 -4.94
CA ASP A 190 6.83 13.37 -3.61
C ASP A 190 5.28 13.30 -3.48
N ASP A 191 4.61 12.85 -4.55
CA ASP A 191 3.15 12.74 -4.69
C ASP A 191 2.74 11.38 -5.31
N ASP A 192 1.62 10.79 -4.85
CA ASP A 192 0.90 9.63 -5.43
C ASP A 192 1.54 8.21 -5.37
N ASP A 193 2.53 7.92 -4.51
CA ASP A 193 3.07 6.54 -4.28
C ASP A 193 2.90 6.06 -2.81
N ASP A 194 1.66 6.10 -2.30
CA ASP A 194 1.21 5.54 -1.00
C ASP A 194 0.38 4.23 -1.14
N ASP A 195 0.24 3.69 -2.36
CA ASP A 195 -0.63 2.54 -2.72
C ASP A 195 -0.16 1.16 -2.17
N ASP A 196 1.01 1.05 -1.52
CA ASP A 196 1.59 -0.24 -1.03
C ASP A 196 1.46 -0.46 0.51
N ASP A 197 1.20 0.57 1.33
CA ASP A 197 1.06 0.41 2.80
C ASP A 197 -0.36 -0.03 3.25
N GLU A 198 -1.34 -0.10 2.33
CA GLU A 198 -2.70 -0.64 2.60
C GLU A 198 -2.71 -2.10 3.10
N GLU A 199 -1.61 -2.86 2.95
CA GLU A 199 -1.51 -4.22 3.50
C GLU A 199 -1.46 -4.23 5.05
N GLU A 200 -1.16 -3.11 5.73
CA GLU A 200 -1.09 -3.03 7.20
C GLU A 200 -2.28 -2.34 7.89
N GLU A 201 -3.08 -1.50 7.23
CA GLU A 201 -4.16 -0.75 7.92
C GLU A 201 -5.40 -1.61 8.19
N VAL A 202 -5.75 -2.54 7.29
CA VAL A 202 -6.95 -3.38 7.42
C VAL A 202 -6.88 -4.38 8.59
N GLU A 203 -5.69 -4.61 9.17
CA GLU A 203 -5.53 -5.39 10.41
C GLU A 203 -5.58 -4.53 11.69
N ARG A 204 -5.68 -3.19 11.59
CA ARG A 204 -5.65 -2.27 12.75
C ARG A 204 -7.04 -1.84 13.26
N GLU A 205 -8.12 -2.11 12.52
CA GLU A 205 -9.50 -1.85 12.96
C GLU A 205 -10.07 -2.92 13.92
N ASP A 206 -9.41 -4.08 14.07
CA ASP A 206 -10.08 -5.26 14.65
C ASP A 206 -10.07 -5.32 16.21
N ASP A 207 -9.28 -4.48 16.91
CA ASP A 207 -9.16 -4.45 18.39
C ASP A 207 -9.75 -3.18 19.03
N ASP A 208 -11.08 -3.09 19.11
CA ASP A 208 -11.81 -2.27 20.08
C ASP A 208 -12.72 -3.19 20.93
N ASP A 209 -12.56 -3.15 22.26
CA ASP A 209 -13.24 -4.01 23.25
C ASP A 209 -14.36 -3.24 23.97
N ASP A 210 -15.62 -3.67 23.78
CA ASP A 210 -16.78 -3.14 24.50
C ASP A 210 -17.09 -3.98 25.76
N SER A 211 -16.39 -3.64 26.84
CA SER A 211 -16.60 -4.24 28.17
C SER A 211 -17.31 -3.25 29.12
N THR A 212 -18.60 -3.48 29.35
CA THR A 212 -19.48 -2.62 30.16
C THR A 212 -19.58 -3.03 31.63
N ASP A 213 -18.97 -2.26 32.55
CA ASP A 213 -19.55 -1.95 33.87
C ASP A 213 -18.98 -0.62 34.44
N GLY A 214 -19.65 -0.04 35.44
CA GLY A 214 -19.44 1.33 35.89
C GLY A 214 -18.50 1.53 37.10
N GLY A 215 -17.90 2.72 37.18
CA GLY A 215 -17.16 3.20 38.36
C GLY A 215 -16.84 4.70 38.29
N GLU A 216 -17.31 5.49 39.26
CA GLU A 216 -17.08 6.95 39.28
C GLU A 216 -15.65 7.31 39.75
N GLY A 217 -14.90 8.10 38.97
CA GLY A 217 -13.54 8.50 39.35
C GLY A 217 -12.88 9.58 38.47
N HIS A 218 -13.08 10.86 38.78
CA HIS A 218 -12.40 11.96 38.08
C HIS A 218 -10.86 11.98 38.27
N ARG A 219 -10.10 12.14 37.17
CA ARG A 219 -9.17 13.30 36.96
C ARG A 219 -8.46 13.35 35.58
N LYS A 220 -8.90 14.31 34.75
CA LYS A 220 -8.15 15.14 33.77
C LYS A 220 -6.96 14.53 32.98
N ARG A 221 -7.15 14.32 31.67
CA ARG A 221 -6.14 14.57 30.62
C ARG A 221 -6.61 15.71 29.69
N THR A 222 -5.71 16.25 28.86
CA THR A 222 -5.85 17.58 28.24
C THR A 222 -6.54 17.61 26.86
N ASN A 223 -7.35 18.63 26.60
CA ASN A 223 -8.10 18.84 25.35
C ASN A 223 -7.21 18.95 24.09
N ARG A 224 -7.49 18.11 23.08
CA ARG A 224 -7.25 18.41 21.66
C ARG A 224 -8.48 18.27 20.75
N LEU A 225 -9.45 17.42 21.09
CA LEU A 225 -10.66 17.18 20.28
C LEU A 225 -11.60 18.40 20.16
N GLY A 226 -11.66 19.26 21.18
CA GLY A 226 -12.59 20.40 21.22
C GLY A 226 -12.39 21.48 20.14
N ARG A 227 -11.33 21.43 19.33
CA ARG A 227 -11.06 22.46 18.29
C ARG A 227 -11.77 22.20 16.95
N ARG A 228 -12.12 20.95 16.60
CA ARG A 228 -12.86 20.64 15.35
C ARG A 228 -14.33 21.09 15.42
N HIS A 229 -15.04 20.79 16.51
CA HIS A 229 -16.48 21.08 16.60
C HIS A 229 -16.85 22.57 16.71
N LYS A 230 -15.97 23.46 17.19
CA LYS A 230 -16.29 24.90 17.23
C LYS A 230 -16.24 25.54 15.83
N ALA A 231 -15.26 25.16 15.01
CA ALA A 231 -15.09 25.68 13.65
C ALA A 231 -16.29 25.35 12.73
N LEU A 232 -16.94 24.20 12.94
CA LEU A 232 -18.12 23.78 12.17
C LEU A 232 -19.40 24.57 12.50
N LYS A 233 -19.53 25.11 13.72
CA LYS A 233 -20.76 25.80 14.14
C LYS A 233 -20.80 27.29 13.77
N GLU A 234 -19.64 27.92 13.58
CA GLU A 234 -19.52 29.35 13.26
C GLU A 234 -19.58 29.65 11.74
N ARG A 235 -19.75 28.63 10.89
CA ARG A 235 -19.82 28.78 9.41
C ARG A 235 -21.25 28.77 8.83
N LYS A 236 -22.31 28.76 9.66
CA LYS A 236 -23.71 28.57 9.22
C LYS A 236 -24.60 29.83 9.22
N GLU A 237 -24.02 31.03 9.35
CA GLU A 237 -24.76 32.31 9.39
C GLU A 237 -24.07 33.41 8.56
N ARG A 238 -23.79 33.14 7.28
CA ARG A 238 -23.57 34.16 6.22
C ARG A 238 -24.08 33.63 4.89
N ASP A 239 -24.80 34.47 4.14
CA ASP A 239 -25.35 34.17 2.83
C ASP A 239 -24.32 34.39 1.69
N ASP A 240 -24.65 33.84 0.51
CA ASP A 240 -24.13 34.16 -0.83
C ASP A 240 -22.61 34.27 -1.06
N GLU A 241 -21.95 33.13 -1.31
CA GLU A 241 -21.27 32.78 -2.58
C GLU A 241 -20.53 31.41 -2.48
N PRO A 242 -20.31 30.66 -3.58
CA PRO A 242 -19.64 29.36 -3.54
C PRO A 242 -18.11 29.46 -3.44
N ASP A 243 -17.55 29.05 -2.29
CA ASP A 243 -16.11 29.02 -1.99
C ASP A 243 -15.28 28.25 -3.04
N GLU A 244 -14.34 28.95 -3.70
CA GLU A 244 -13.44 28.42 -4.74
C GLU A 244 -12.50 27.30 -4.21
N ASP A 245 -12.24 27.26 -2.90
CA ASP A 245 -11.42 26.24 -2.24
C ASP A 245 -12.04 24.83 -2.24
N THR A 246 -13.35 24.69 -2.49
CA THR A 246 -14.03 23.38 -2.50
C THR A 246 -13.46 22.42 -3.55
N TYR A 247 -12.90 22.94 -4.65
CA TYR A 247 -12.32 22.15 -5.74
C TYR A 247 -10.91 21.60 -5.47
N LYS A 248 -10.35 21.74 -4.27
CA LYS A 248 -8.94 21.37 -3.97
C LYS A 248 -8.72 19.92 -3.52
N ARG A 249 -9.77 19.11 -3.35
CA ARG A 249 -9.64 17.65 -3.09
C ARG A 249 -9.46 16.88 -4.41
N ARG A 250 -8.31 17.02 -5.06
CA ARG A 250 -8.02 16.48 -6.41
C ARG A 250 -7.22 15.18 -6.44
N GLY A 251 -7.15 14.47 -5.32
CA GLY A 251 -6.59 13.11 -5.29
C GLY A 251 -7.49 12.11 -6.02
N ARG A 252 -6.94 10.93 -6.29
CA ARG A 252 -7.70 9.73 -6.67
C ARG A 252 -8.81 9.46 -5.63
N PRO A 253 -10.05 9.09 -6.02
CA PRO A 253 -11.08 8.76 -5.05
C PRO A 253 -10.70 7.49 -4.28
N PRO A 254 -10.93 7.43 -2.94
CA PRO A 254 -10.66 6.24 -2.16
C PRO A 254 -11.55 5.07 -2.61
N MET A 255 -11.02 3.85 -2.53
CA MET A 255 -11.78 2.63 -2.83
C MET A 255 -12.86 2.42 -1.75
N VAL A 256 -14.13 2.65 -2.11
CA VAL A 256 -15.27 2.36 -1.24
C VAL A 256 -15.91 1.04 -1.65
N GLN A 257 -16.08 0.15 -0.68
CA GLN A 257 -16.69 -1.17 -0.89
C GLN A 257 -18.18 -1.03 -1.22
N THR A 258 -18.63 -1.80 -2.21
CA THR A 258 -20.06 -2.04 -2.45
C THR A 258 -20.67 -2.87 -1.31
N PRO A 259 -22.00 -2.85 -1.11
CA PRO A 259 -22.66 -3.68 -0.11
C PRO A 259 -22.29 -5.17 -0.23
N MET A 260 -22.13 -5.68 -1.46
CA MET A 260 -21.72 -7.06 -1.71
C MET A 260 -20.32 -7.36 -1.15
N GLU A 261 -19.36 -6.47 -1.41
CA GLU A 261 -17.99 -6.62 -0.90
C GLU A 261 -17.96 -6.50 0.63
N ALA A 262 -18.68 -5.53 1.20
CA ALA A 262 -18.76 -5.33 2.66
C ALA A 262 -19.40 -6.52 3.40
N ARG A 263 -20.42 -7.16 2.82
CA ARG A 263 -20.99 -8.43 3.33
C ARG A 263 -19.98 -9.57 3.28
N ILE A 264 -19.24 -9.71 2.17
CA ILE A 264 -18.18 -10.71 2.00
C ILE A 264 -17.09 -10.55 3.08
N TYR A 265 -16.61 -9.32 3.31
CA TYR A 265 -15.64 -9.06 4.38
C TYR A 265 -16.23 -9.29 5.78
N SER A 266 -17.51 -8.96 6.01
CA SER A 266 -18.19 -9.20 7.30
C SER A 266 -18.28 -10.70 7.63
N ILE A 267 -18.63 -11.54 6.66
CA ILE A 267 -18.63 -13.02 6.83
C ILE A 267 -17.21 -13.52 7.14
N LEU A 268 -16.20 -13.05 6.41
CA LEU A 268 -14.81 -13.47 6.62
C LEU A 268 -14.25 -13.01 7.97
N ARG A 269 -14.56 -11.79 8.43
CA ARG A 269 -14.23 -11.25 9.76
C ARG A 269 -14.95 -12.06 10.85
N GLY A 270 -16.23 -12.37 10.67
CA GLY A 270 -17.01 -13.20 11.58
C GLY A 270 -16.49 -14.64 11.72
N LEU A 271 -16.02 -15.25 10.62
CA LEU A 271 -15.39 -16.57 10.66
C LEU A 271 -13.97 -16.54 11.28
N ARG A 272 -13.16 -15.51 11.01
CA ARG A 272 -11.84 -15.34 11.67
C ARG A 272 -11.98 -15.23 13.19
N ARG A 273 -13.02 -14.54 13.67
CA ARG A 273 -13.28 -14.29 15.11
C ARG A 273 -14.01 -15.43 15.82
N PHE A 274 -14.46 -16.47 15.12
CA PHE A 274 -15.27 -17.55 15.71
C PHE A 274 -14.45 -18.47 16.61
N LYS A 275 -14.94 -18.68 17.83
CA LYS A 275 -14.28 -19.42 18.92
C LYS A 275 -15.05 -20.68 19.31
N ASP A 276 -14.32 -21.68 19.78
CA ASP A 276 -14.90 -22.84 20.46
C ASP A 276 -15.30 -22.52 21.91
N GLY A 277 -15.79 -23.53 22.64
CA GLY A 277 -16.17 -23.41 24.05
C GLY A 277 -15.02 -23.21 25.04
N GLU A 278 -13.77 -23.32 24.60
CA GLU A 278 -12.55 -23.06 25.38
C GLU A 278 -11.94 -21.68 25.06
N GLY A 279 -12.41 -21.03 23.99
CA GLY A 279 -11.97 -19.72 23.53
C GLY A 279 -10.96 -19.75 22.37
N ASN A 280 -10.61 -20.93 21.85
CA ASN A 280 -9.67 -21.07 20.74
C ASN A 280 -10.33 -20.67 19.42
N LEU A 281 -9.58 -19.99 18.53
CA LEU A 281 -10.08 -19.65 17.19
C LEU A 281 -10.18 -20.90 16.32
N MET A 282 -11.40 -21.31 15.96
CA MET A 282 -11.63 -22.55 15.20
C MET A 282 -11.08 -22.49 13.77
N VAL A 283 -10.79 -21.28 13.27
CA VAL A 283 -10.32 -21.00 11.91
C VAL A 283 -8.87 -21.43 11.63
N LEU A 284 -8.05 -21.61 12.67
CA LEU A 284 -6.60 -21.75 12.54
C LEU A 284 -6.14 -22.92 11.62
N PRO A 285 -6.75 -24.13 11.66
CA PRO A 285 -6.38 -25.22 10.76
C PRO A 285 -6.68 -24.96 9.27
N PHE A 286 -7.45 -23.91 8.96
CA PHE A 286 -7.95 -23.59 7.62
C PHE A 286 -7.27 -22.37 7.00
N GLU A 287 -6.40 -21.66 7.73
CA GLU A 287 -5.79 -20.40 7.26
C GLU A 287 -4.87 -20.60 6.05
N LYS A 288 -4.13 -21.72 5.97
CA LYS A 288 -3.22 -22.04 4.85
C LYS A 288 -3.36 -23.51 4.44
N LEU A 289 -3.03 -23.81 3.19
CA LEU A 289 -2.94 -25.19 2.70
C LEU A 289 -1.75 -25.94 3.36
N PRO A 290 -1.84 -27.27 3.51
CA PRO A 290 -0.69 -28.13 3.80
C PRO A 290 0.45 -27.92 2.80
N ASP A 291 1.70 -28.08 3.26
CA ASP A 291 2.83 -28.12 2.33
C ASP A 291 2.75 -29.36 1.42
N ARG A 292 3.04 -29.16 0.14
CA ARG A 292 2.89 -30.19 -0.91
C ARG A 292 3.97 -31.28 -0.87
N VAL A 293 5.12 -31.01 -0.26
CA VAL A 293 6.18 -32.01 -0.10
C VAL A 293 6.00 -32.78 1.20
N ALA A 294 5.64 -32.10 2.29
CA ALA A 294 5.40 -32.71 3.59
C ALA A 294 4.10 -33.53 3.68
N MET A 295 3.05 -33.14 2.95
CA MET A 295 1.73 -33.80 2.91
C MET A 295 1.33 -34.13 1.47
N ALA A 296 2.16 -34.91 0.78
CA ALA A 296 1.92 -35.30 -0.62
C ALA A 296 0.68 -36.19 -0.81
N ASP A 297 0.29 -36.93 0.24
CA ASP A 297 -0.90 -37.76 0.34
C ASP A 297 -2.19 -36.93 0.39
N TYR A 298 -2.22 -35.81 1.11
CA TYR A 298 -3.32 -34.83 1.08
C TYR A 298 -3.71 -34.45 -0.35
N TYR A 299 -2.73 -34.13 -1.20
CA TYR A 299 -2.94 -33.77 -2.60
C TYR A 299 -3.30 -34.95 -3.52
N SER A 300 -3.21 -36.19 -3.04
CA SER A 300 -3.73 -37.37 -3.76
C SER A 300 -5.22 -37.60 -3.50
N VAL A 301 -5.71 -37.23 -2.31
CA VAL A 301 -7.12 -37.34 -1.91
C VAL A 301 -7.91 -36.08 -2.30
N ILE A 302 -7.37 -34.90 -2.03
CA ILE A 302 -8.03 -33.61 -2.22
C ILE A 302 -7.64 -33.00 -3.57
N HIS A 303 -8.51 -33.18 -4.57
CA HIS A 303 -8.28 -32.70 -5.94
C HIS A 303 -8.45 -31.18 -6.12
N ASN A 304 -9.30 -30.54 -5.31
CA ASN A 304 -9.58 -29.10 -5.38
C ASN A 304 -9.20 -28.38 -4.07
N PRO A 305 -7.91 -28.36 -3.69
CA PRO A 305 -7.45 -27.79 -2.42
C PRO A 305 -7.64 -26.27 -2.40
N ILE A 306 -8.23 -25.76 -1.32
CA ILE A 306 -8.41 -24.33 -1.03
C ILE A 306 -8.27 -24.08 0.48
N ALA A 307 -7.77 -22.91 0.85
CA ALA A 307 -7.62 -22.43 2.22
C ALA A 307 -8.08 -20.97 2.36
N LEU A 308 -8.26 -20.49 3.59
CA LEU A 308 -8.85 -19.18 3.85
C LEU A 308 -7.99 -18.02 3.34
N ASP A 309 -6.65 -18.14 3.31
CA ASP A 309 -5.78 -17.14 2.66
C ASP A 309 -6.15 -16.94 1.18
N THR A 310 -6.52 -18.01 0.49
CA THR A 310 -6.85 -18.04 -0.93
C THR A 310 -8.26 -17.46 -1.16
N ILE A 311 -9.18 -17.71 -0.23
CA ILE A 311 -10.52 -17.09 -0.20
C ILE A 311 -10.39 -15.57 0.06
N LYS A 312 -9.60 -15.15 1.05
CA LYS A 312 -9.26 -13.74 1.31
C LYS A 312 -8.64 -13.06 0.10
N LYS A 313 -7.69 -13.72 -0.58
CA LYS A 313 -7.07 -13.22 -1.84
C LYS A 313 -8.07 -13.11 -2.99
N LYS A 314 -9.05 -14.01 -3.10
CA LYS A 314 -10.16 -13.91 -4.06
C LYS A 314 -11.11 -12.73 -3.71
N ALA A 315 -11.35 -12.46 -2.43
CA ALA A 315 -12.11 -11.29 -1.98
C ALA A 315 -11.39 -9.97 -2.28
N LYS A 316 -10.11 -9.80 -1.87
CA LYS A 316 -9.29 -8.59 -2.18
C LYS A 316 -9.20 -8.32 -3.69
N ARG A 317 -9.19 -9.38 -4.52
CA ARG A 317 -9.18 -9.29 -5.99
C ARG A 317 -10.58 -9.29 -6.65
N LYS A 318 -11.64 -9.04 -5.88
CA LYS A 318 -13.03 -8.88 -6.35
C LYS A 318 -13.50 -10.02 -7.27
N LYS A 319 -13.19 -11.27 -6.89
CA LYS A 319 -13.47 -12.50 -7.68
C LYS A 319 -14.78 -13.21 -7.35
N TYR A 320 -15.53 -12.73 -6.37
CA TYR A 320 -16.87 -13.22 -6.05
C TYR A 320 -17.91 -12.24 -6.61
N HIS A 321 -18.94 -12.74 -7.30
CA HIS A 321 -20.00 -11.89 -7.87
C HIS A 321 -21.22 -11.75 -6.95
N ASN A 322 -21.34 -12.66 -5.97
CA ASN A 322 -22.42 -12.76 -5.01
C ASN A 322 -21.91 -13.51 -3.77
N VAL A 323 -22.68 -13.50 -2.69
CA VAL A 323 -22.33 -14.20 -1.44
C VAL A 323 -22.34 -15.73 -1.63
N ASP A 324 -23.15 -16.27 -2.54
CA ASP A 324 -23.21 -17.70 -2.82
C ASP A 324 -21.90 -18.23 -3.44
N ASP A 325 -21.17 -17.40 -4.21
CA ASP A 325 -19.83 -17.72 -4.73
C ASP A 325 -18.77 -17.79 -3.62
N LEU A 326 -18.90 -16.94 -2.59
CA LEU A 326 -18.10 -17.05 -1.37
C LEU A 326 -18.48 -18.32 -0.60
N GLN A 327 -19.77 -18.64 -0.49
CA GLN A 327 -20.24 -19.85 0.18
C GLN A 327 -19.68 -21.12 -0.44
N LYS A 328 -19.67 -21.25 -1.77
CA LYS A 328 -19.12 -22.42 -2.48
C LYS A 328 -17.65 -22.66 -2.13
N ASP A 329 -16.85 -21.60 -2.04
CA ASP A 329 -15.45 -21.65 -1.65
C ASP A 329 -15.26 -22.06 -0.17
N ILE A 330 -16.06 -21.48 0.74
CA ILE A 330 -16.03 -21.81 2.17
C ILE A 330 -16.49 -23.26 2.40
N GLU A 331 -17.57 -23.68 1.77
CA GLU A 331 -18.06 -25.06 1.87
C GLU A 331 -17.06 -26.06 1.25
N LEU A 332 -16.41 -25.73 0.13
CA LEU A 332 -15.33 -26.55 -0.43
C LEU A 332 -14.15 -26.67 0.54
N MET A 333 -13.72 -25.58 1.18
CA MET A 333 -12.64 -25.59 2.18
C MET A 333 -12.96 -26.53 3.35
N LEU A 334 -14.19 -26.47 3.85
CA LEU A 334 -14.64 -27.23 5.03
C LEU A 334 -14.94 -28.71 4.67
N GLU A 335 -15.53 -28.98 3.50
CA GLU A 335 -15.74 -30.35 3.01
C GLU A 335 -14.41 -31.04 2.65
N ASN A 336 -13.43 -30.34 2.06
CA ASN A 336 -12.08 -30.88 1.86
C ASN A 336 -11.46 -31.34 3.18
N ALA A 337 -11.61 -30.56 4.25
CA ALA A 337 -11.12 -30.95 5.57
C ALA A 337 -11.87 -32.17 6.14
N LYS A 338 -13.20 -32.25 5.95
CA LYS A 338 -14.02 -33.40 6.35
C LYS A 338 -13.73 -34.68 5.56
N VAL A 339 -13.31 -34.57 4.30
CA VAL A 339 -12.94 -35.71 3.45
C VAL A 339 -11.55 -36.26 3.80
N TYR A 340 -10.65 -35.43 4.31
CA TYR A 340 -9.29 -35.83 4.64
C TYR A 340 -9.07 -36.27 6.10
N ASN A 341 -9.73 -35.62 7.06
CA ASN A 341 -9.53 -35.87 8.49
C ASN A 341 -10.60 -36.81 9.04
N GLU A 342 -10.26 -37.65 10.02
CA GLU A 342 -11.20 -38.55 10.69
C GLU A 342 -12.34 -37.78 11.41
N ASP A 343 -13.55 -38.34 11.42
CA ASP A 343 -14.77 -37.82 12.08
C ASP A 343 -14.58 -37.41 13.55
N ASN A 344 -13.62 -38.03 14.24
CA ASN A 344 -13.29 -37.84 15.65
C ASN A 344 -12.32 -36.66 15.89
N SER A 345 -11.75 -36.07 14.83
CA SER A 345 -10.63 -35.14 14.93
C SER A 345 -11.08 -33.71 15.25
N ALA A 346 -10.22 -32.95 15.92
CA ALA A 346 -10.48 -31.53 16.20
C ALA A 346 -10.70 -30.71 14.91
N VAL A 347 -10.02 -31.06 13.81
CA VAL A 347 -10.18 -30.40 12.51
C VAL A 347 -11.55 -30.71 11.89
N TYR A 348 -12.03 -31.96 11.97
CA TYR A 348 -13.36 -32.33 11.50
C TYR A 348 -14.47 -31.66 12.35
N GLY A 349 -14.31 -31.64 13.67
CA GLY A 349 -15.21 -30.92 14.58
C GLY A 349 -15.27 -29.41 14.29
N ALA A 350 -14.11 -28.78 14.09
CA ALA A 350 -14.01 -27.38 13.69
C ALA A 350 -14.65 -27.13 12.31
N ALA A 351 -14.50 -28.05 11.35
CA ALA A 351 -15.11 -27.92 10.04
C ALA A 351 -16.65 -27.91 10.09
N LEU A 352 -17.26 -28.78 10.93
CA LEU A 352 -18.71 -28.79 11.16
C LEU A 352 -19.21 -27.52 11.87
N ALA A 353 -18.48 -27.05 12.89
CA ALA A 353 -18.83 -25.85 13.62
C ALA A 353 -18.77 -24.60 12.73
N LEU A 354 -17.66 -24.44 11.98
CA LEU A 354 -17.50 -23.35 11.01
C LEU A 354 -18.51 -23.43 9.86
N GLN A 355 -18.90 -24.62 9.39
CA GLN A 355 -19.94 -24.76 8.34
C GLN A 355 -21.32 -24.33 8.84
N THR A 356 -21.60 -24.54 10.12
CA THR A 356 -22.84 -24.07 10.76
C THR A 356 -22.79 -22.55 10.92
N GLN A 357 -21.68 -22.02 11.44
CA GLN A 357 -21.48 -20.58 11.63
C GLN A 357 -21.47 -19.82 10.30
N SER A 358 -20.86 -20.35 9.23
CA SER A 358 -20.81 -19.68 7.93
C SER A 358 -22.18 -19.51 7.31
N ARG A 359 -23.09 -20.46 7.51
CA ARG A 359 -24.49 -20.38 7.06
C ARG A 359 -25.29 -19.35 7.87
N ILE A 360 -25.07 -19.29 9.19
CA ILE A 360 -25.69 -18.27 10.07
C ILE A 360 -25.22 -16.85 9.67
N LEU A 361 -23.91 -16.65 9.52
CA LEU A 361 -23.34 -15.37 9.09
C LEU A 361 -23.82 -14.97 7.69
N LEU A 362 -23.91 -15.93 6.76
CA LEU A 362 -24.42 -15.67 5.42
C LEU A 362 -25.89 -15.25 5.43
N GLU A 363 -26.75 -15.91 6.22
CA GLU A 363 -28.17 -15.53 6.33
C GLU A 363 -28.33 -14.14 6.98
N GLN A 364 -27.55 -13.82 8.01
CA GLN A 364 -27.50 -12.50 8.65
C GLN A 364 -27.04 -11.41 7.68
N GLU A 365 -25.90 -11.61 7.01
CA GLU A 365 -25.35 -10.66 6.04
C GLU A 365 -26.16 -10.61 4.73
N ARG A 366 -27.06 -11.55 4.47
CA ARG A 366 -28.03 -11.49 3.37
C ARG A 366 -29.33 -10.78 3.74
N ALA A 367 -29.65 -10.67 5.03
CA ALA A 367 -30.89 -10.06 5.53
C ALA A 367 -30.83 -8.52 5.68
N LYS A 368 -29.65 -7.93 5.92
CA LYS A 368 -29.50 -6.46 6.00
C LYS A 368 -29.81 -5.81 4.64
N PRO A 369 -30.61 -4.73 4.54
CA PRO A 369 -30.78 -3.99 3.27
C PRO A 369 -29.46 -3.36 2.79
N ASP A 370 -29.35 -3.05 1.49
CA ASP A 370 -28.17 -2.33 0.96
C ASP A 370 -28.09 -0.88 1.48
N GLU A 371 -29.23 -0.29 1.89
CA GLU A 371 -29.32 1.06 2.46
C GLU A 371 -28.47 1.26 3.73
N ASP A 372 -28.19 0.19 4.48
CA ASP A 372 -27.36 0.23 5.69
C ASP A 372 -25.86 0.47 5.37
N PHE A 373 -25.46 0.35 4.10
CA PHE A 373 -24.07 0.46 3.62
C PHE A 373 -23.79 1.81 2.92
N ARG A 374 -24.58 2.84 3.21
CA ARG A 374 -24.34 4.22 2.74
C ARG A 374 -23.27 4.91 3.59
N ASP A 375 -22.38 5.67 2.96
CA ASP A 375 -21.40 6.52 3.65
C ASP A 375 -22.05 7.74 4.35
N GLU A 376 -21.25 8.55 5.08
CA GLU A 376 -21.75 9.70 5.85
C GLU A 376 -22.52 10.71 4.97
N ASP A 377 -22.04 10.94 3.74
CA ASP A 377 -22.70 11.78 2.73
C ASP A 377 -24.00 11.14 2.17
N GLY A 378 -24.22 9.85 2.44
CA GLY A 378 -25.37 9.07 1.98
C GLY A 378 -25.19 8.39 0.64
N LYS A 379 -23.95 8.30 0.12
CA LYS A 379 -23.64 7.63 -1.14
C LYS A 379 -23.61 6.12 -0.92
N LEU A 380 -24.36 5.37 -1.72
CA LEU A 380 -24.29 3.91 -1.80
C LEU A 380 -23.33 3.53 -2.92
N ALA A 381 -22.26 2.79 -2.63
CA ALA A 381 -21.34 2.33 -3.67
C ALA A 381 -21.98 1.21 -4.52
N LEU A 382 -21.87 1.32 -5.85
CA LEU A 382 -22.44 0.36 -6.80
C LEU A 382 -21.34 -0.31 -7.63
N SER A 383 -21.54 -1.58 -7.98
CA SER A 383 -20.64 -2.32 -8.90
C SER A 383 -20.84 -1.94 -10.37
N GLU A 384 -22.03 -1.44 -10.71
CA GLU A 384 -22.37 -0.92 -12.03
C GLU A 384 -23.50 0.12 -11.95
N VAL A 385 -23.64 0.93 -13.00
CA VAL A 385 -24.76 1.86 -13.21
C VAL A 385 -25.33 1.68 -14.61
N GLN A 386 -26.59 2.07 -14.82
CA GLN A 386 -27.28 1.88 -16.11
C GLN A 386 -27.72 3.22 -16.71
N HIS A 387 -27.36 3.47 -17.97
CA HIS A 387 -27.80 4.63 -18.73
C HIS A 387 -27.91 4.33 -20.23
N ASP A 388 -28.96 4.85 -20.87
CA ASP A 388 -29.29 4.65 -22.30
C ASP A 388 -29.21 3.19 -22.78
N GLY A 389 -29.77 2.26 -21.99
CA GLY A 389 -29.73 0.83 -22.26
C GLY A 389 -28.34 0.16 -22.12
N GLN A 390 -27.31 0.94 -21.77
CA GLN A 390 -25.95 0.46 -21.53
C GLN A 390 -25.65 0.33 -20.02
N THR A 391 -24.89 -0.70 -19.69
CA THR A 391 -24.25 -0.87 -18.37
C THR A 391 -22.88 -0.20 -18.38
N TRP A 392 -22.53 0.48 -17.28
CA TRP A 392 -21.25 1.18 -17.10
C TRP A 392 -20.61 0.77 -15.77
N ARG A 393 -19.29 0.54 -15.77
CA ARG A 393 -18.53 -0.02 -14.63
C ARG A 393 -17.22 0.71 -14.42
N VAL A 394 -16.63 0.57 -13.23
CA VAL A 394 -15.27 1.06 -12.94
C VAL A 394 -14.27 0.45 -13.94
N GLY A 395 -13.41 1.30 -14.50
CA GLY A 395 -12.48 0.98 -15.56
C GLY A 395 -12.99 1.27 -17.00
N ASP A 396 -14.28 1.51 -17.21
CA ASP A 396 -14.81 1.87 -18.53
C ASP A 396 -14.29 3.24 -19.01
N TRP A 397 -13.96 3.31 -20.31
CA TRP A 397 -13.62 4.54 -21.02
C TRP A 397 -14.87 5.16 -21.65
N VAL A 398 -15.12 6.43 -21.33
CA VAL A 398 -16.40 7.09 -21.58
C VAL A 398 -16.23 8.47 -22.19
N HIS A 399 -17.21 8.86 -23.00
CA HIS A 399 -17.46 10.25 -23.36
C HIS A 399 -18.51 10.84 -22.42
N ILE A 400 -18.14 11.92 -21.74
CA ILE A 400 -19.05 12.72 -20.90
C ILE A 400 -19.38 14.01 -21.65
N ARG A 401 -20.64 14.46 -21.55
CA ARG A 401 -21.11 15.74 -22.08
C ARG A 401 -20.22 16.87 -21.59
N ASN A 402 -19.71 17.69 -22.51
CA ASN A 402 -18.88 18.84 -22.21
C ASN A 402 -19.72 20.14 -22.34
N PRO A 403 -20.07 20.83 -21.24
CA PRO A 403 -20.76 22.12 -21.28
C PRO A 403 -20.05 23.23 -22.07
N ASN A 404 -18.72 23.17 -22.21
CA ASN A 404 -17.92 24.19 -22.88
C ASN A 404 -17.80 23.98 -24.40
N ASP A 405 -17.96 22.74 -24.88
CA ASP A 405 -18.01 22.40 -26.32
C ASP A 405 -18.82 21.11 -26.51
N LEU A 406 -20.08 21.23 -26.93
CA LEU A 406 -20.98 20.11 -27.16
C LEU A 406 -20.55 19.18 -28.31
N ALA A 407 -19.64 19.62 -29.19
CA ALA A 407 -19.08 18.80 -30.26
C ALA A 407 -17.81 18.05 -29.83
N LYS A 408 -17.20 18.41 -28.69
CA LYS A 408 -16.02 17.75 -28.14
C LYS A 408 -16.29 17.24 -26.71
N PRO A 409 -16.85 16.03 -26.55
CA PRO A 409 -17.07 15.45 -25.24
C PRO A 409 -15.76 15.32 -24.44
N ILE A 410 -15.90 15.31 -23.11
CA ILE A 410 -14.80 15.02 -22.19
C ILE A 410 -14.44 13.55 -22.38
N VAL A 411 -13.16 13.26 -22.60
CA VAL A 411 -12.64 11.89 -22.57
C VAL A 411 -12.31 11.55 -21.12
N ALA A 412 -12.84 10.45 -20.59
CA ALA A 412 -12.63 10.10 -19.19
C ALA A 412 -12.64 8.57 -18.96
N GLN A 413 -12.15 8.15 -17.80
CA GLN A 413 -12.30 6.77 -17.29
C GLN A 413 -13.07 6.77 -15.98
N ILE A 414 -14.00 5.84 -15.78
CA ILE A 414 -14.76 5.70 -14.53
C ILE A 414 -13.86 5.10 -13.43
N PHE A 415 -13.77 5.77 -12.28
CA PHE A 415 -13.03 5.33 -11.08
C PHE A 415 -13.94 4.92 -9.91
N ARG A 416 -15.17 5.45 -9.78
CA ARG A 416 -16.16 4.99 -8.78
C ARG A 416 -17.58 5.07 -9.39
N THR A 417 -18.45 4.15 -8.99
CA THR A 417 -19.88 4.13 -9.32
C THR A 417 -20.69 4.16 -8.03
N TRP A 418 -21.72 5.02 -7.94
CA TRP A 418 -22.50 5.19 -6.72
C TRP A 418 -23.91 5.74 -6.95
N GLN A 419 -24.74 5.74 -5.92
CA GLN A 419 -26.12 6.26 -5.93
C GLN A 419 -26.40 7.14 -4.70
N ASP A 420 -27.08 8.26 -4.87
CA ASP A 420 -27.48 9.13 -3.76
C ASP A 420 -28.76 8.64 -3.05
N ARG A 421 -29.21 9.39 -2.03
CA ARG A 421 -30.44 9.13 -1.27
C ARG A 421 -31.74 9.42 -2.05
N ALA A 422 -31.66 10.08 -3.21
CA ALA A 422 -32.79 10.29 -4.12
C ALA A 422 -32.90 9.17 -5.18
N GLY A 423 -31.96 8.23 -5.19
CA GLY A 423 -31.90 7.14 -6.16
C GLY A 423 -31.21 7.50 -7.47
N GLN A 424 -30.69 8.73 -7.62
CA GLN A 424 -29.95 9.13 -8.82
C GLN A 424 -28.58 8.44 -8.82
N GLN A 425 -28.21 7.86 -9.96
CA GLN A 425 -26.92 7.21 -10.17
C GLN A 425 -25.87 8.20 -10.65
N TRP A 426 -24.65 8.02 -10.15
CA TRP A 426 -23.51 8.90 -10.35
C TRP A 426 -22.24 8.08 -10.64
N ILE A 427 -21.30 8.71 -11.33
CA ILE A 427 -19.94 8.22 -11.54
C ILE A 427 -18.94 9.22 -10.97
N ASN A 428 -17.79 8.76 -10.47
CA ASN A 428 -16.58 9.56 -10.43
C ASN A 428 -15.70 9.15 -11.61
N ALA A 429 -15.18 10.12 -12.36
CA ALA A 429 -14.35 9.86 -13.53
C ALA A 429 -13.08 10.72 -13.55
N CYS A 430 -11.96 10.12 -13.97
CA CYS A 430 -10.71 10.83 -14.23
C CYS A 430 -10.73 11.41 -15.64
N TRP A 431 -10.61 12.73 -15.78
CA TRP A 431 -10.60 13.40 -17.07
C TRP A 431 -9.24 13.28 -17.79
N TYR A 432 -9.32 13.25 -19.13
CA TYR A 432 -8.18 13.30 -20.04
C TYR A 432 -8.36 14.50 -20.97
N TYR A 433 -7.41 15.44 -20.94
CA TYR A 433 -7.49 16.69 -21.69
C TYR A 433 -6.98 16.53 -23.12
N ARG A 434 -7.64 17.20 -24.05
CA ARG A 434 -7.21 17.35 -25.45
C ARG A 434 -6.09 18.42 -25.54
N PRO A 435 -5.23 18.41 -26.56
CA PRO A 435 -4.14 19.38 -26.69
C PRO A 435 -4.59 20.84 -26.58
N GLU A 436 -5.72 21.19 -27.20
CA GLU A 436 -6.32 22.53 -27.15
C GLU A 436 -6.84 22.96 -25.77
N GLN A 437 -6.87 22.07 -24.76
CA GLN A 437 -7.31 22.36 -23.39
C GLN A 437 -6.13 22.54 -22.41
N THR A 438 -4.89 22.41 -22.89
CA THR A 438 -3.66 22.46 -22.07
C THR A 438 -2.84 23.73 -22.32
N VAL A 439 -2.03 24.15 -21.36
CA VAL A 439 -1.02 25.19 -21.54
C VAL A 439 0.30 24.54 -21.95
N HIS A 440 0.96 25.01 -23.03
CA HIS A 440 2.20 24.41 -23.51
C HIS A 440 3.05 25.31 -24.43
N ARG A 441 4.31 24.94 -24.66
CA ARG A 441 5.18 25.60 -25.65
C ARG A 441 4.55 25.55 -27.04
N TYR A 442 4.52 26.67 -27.77
CA TYR A 442 3.91 26.80 -29.11
C TYR A 442 4.49 25.87 -30.20
N GLU A 443 5.64 25.25 -29.95
CA GLU A 443 6.31 24.25 -30.79
C GLU A 443 5.94 22.80 -30.45
N LYS A 444 5.17 22.56 -29.37
CA LYS A 444 4.78 21.20 -28.98
C LYS A 444 3.92 20.58 -30.09
N HIS A 445 4.27 19.35 -30.45
CA HIS A 445 3.53 18.52 -31.38
C HIS A 445 2.87 17.37 -30.62
N PHE A 446 1.69 16.96 -31.08
CA PHE A 446 0.83 15.95 -30.46
C PHE A 446 0.43 14.90 -31.50
N PHE A 447 0.22 13.64 -31.12
CA PHE A 447 -0.37 12.65 -32.02
C PHE A 447 -1.78 13.05 -32.47
N GLU A 448 -2.20 12.54 -33.61
CA GLU A 448 -3.61 12.56 -34.01
C GLU A 448 -4.44 11.76 -32.97
N HIS A 449 -5.48 12.40 -32.42
CA HIS A 449 -6.23 11.93 -31.24
C HIS A 449 -5.38 11.73 -29.95
N GLU A 450 -4.31 12.50 -29.73
CA GLU A 450 -3.63 12.53 -28.42
C GLU A 450 -4.55 13.10 -27.32
N VAL A 451 -4.49 12.51 -26.12
CA VAL A 451 -5.03 13.06 -24.88
C VAL A 451 -4.04 12.84 -23.73
N VAL A 452 -4.10 13.68 -22.70
CA VAL A 452 -3.22 13.60 -21.52
C VAL A 452 -4.03 13.42 -20.24
N LYS A 453 -3.59 12.51 -19.35
CA LYS A 453 -4.23 12.29 -18.04
C LYS A 453 -4.09 13.56 -17.19
N THR A 454 -5.12 13.97 -16.46
CA THR A 454 -5.01 15.04 -15.45
C THR A 454 -5.22 14.53 -14.02
N GLY A 455 -5.20 15.45 -13.05
CA GLY A 455 -5.63 15.21 -11.67
C GLY A 455 -7.13 15.44 -11.44
N GLN A 456 -7.92 15.75 -12.47
CA GLN A 456 -9.36 15.97 -12.30
C GLN A 456 -10.10 14.64 -12.15
N TYR A 457 -10.37 14.24 -10.90
CA TYR A 457 -11.34 13.21 -10.54
C TYR A 457 -12.67 13.89 -10.19
N ARG A 458 -13.69 13.76 -11.05
CA ARG A 458 -14.95 14.54 -10.94
C ARG A 458 -16.17 13.65 -10.87
N ASP A 459 -17.10 14.00 -9.98
CA ASP A 459 -18.43 13.41 -9.92
C ASP A 459 -19.31 13.96 -11.08
N HIS A 460 -20.00 13.07 -11.78
CA HIS A 460 -20.97 13.36 -12.84
C HIS A 460 -22.22 12.49 -12.67
N GLN A 461 -23.38 12.99 -13.10
CA GLN A 461 -24.57 12.16 -13.21
C GLN A 461 -24.44 11.20 -14.38
N THR A 462 -25.04 10.00 -14.26
CA THR A 462 -25.07 9.05 -15.38
C THR A 462 -25.78 9.58 -16.62
N SER A 463 -26.67 10.57 -16.48
CA SER A 463 -27.32 11.34 -17.54
C SER A 463 -26.38 12.24 -18.37
N GLU A 464 -25.14 12.42 -17.94
CA GLU A 464 -24.09 13.13 -18.67
C GLU A 464 -23.26 12.22 -19.58
N LEU A 465 -23.37 10.89 -19.44
CA LEU A 465 -22.72 9.93 -20.33
C LEU A 465 -23.31 10.01 -21.74
N LEU A 466 -22.47 9.85 -22.76
CA LEU A 466 -22.86 9.91 -24.17
C LEU A 466 -22.57 8.61 -24.92
N ASP A 467 -21.33 8.13 -24.87
CA ASP A 467 -20.91 6.93 -25.61
C ASP A 467 -19.62 6.32 -25.03
N ARG A 468 -19.26 5.14 -25.52
CA ARG A 468 -18.01 4.43 -25.20
C ARG A 468 -16.90 4.87 -26.14
N CYS A 469 -15.73 5.19 -25.56
CA CYS A 469 -14.50 5.41 -26.30
C CYS A 469 -13.40 4.45 -25.79
N PHE A 470 -12.14 4.69 -26.12
CA PHE A 470 -11.01 4.03 -25.45
C PHE A 470 -9.76 4.92 -25.48
N VAL A 471 -8.98 4.94 -24.39
CA VAL A 471 -7.65 5.58 -24.39
C VAL A 471 -6.58 4.49 -24.31
N MET A 472 -5.72 4.42 -25.32
CA MET A 472 -4.60 3.49 -25.37
C MET A 472 -3.30 4.17 -24.93
N PHE A 473 -2.48 3.43 -24.18
CA PHE A 473 -1.09 3.83 -23.98
C PHE A 473 -0.32 3.81 -25.30
N VAL A 474 0.52 4.82 -25.53
CA VAL A 474 1.25 5.05 -26.80
C VAL A 474 2.03 3.83 -27.31
N THR A 475 2.57 3.00 -26.41
CA THR A 475 3.35 1.79 -26.74
C THR A 475 2.50 0.64 -27.32
N ARG A 476 1.17 0.76 -27.29
CA ARG A 476 0.21 -0.18 -27.90
C ARG A 476 -0.57 0.40 -29.07
N PHE A 477 -0.84 1.70 -29.08
CA PHE A 477 -1.71 2.36 -30.07
C PHE A 477 -1.30 2.12 -31.53
N ASN A 478 0.00 1.97 -31.83
CA ASN A 478 0.48 1.65 -33.18
C ASN A 478 0.32 0.18 -33.60
N LYS A 479 -0.01 -0.75 -32.70
CA LYS A 479 -0.02 -2.21 -32.95
C LYS A 479 -1.38 -2.79 -33.32
N GLY A 480 -2.48 -2.15 -32.91
CA GLY A 480 -3.84 -2.67 -33.10
C GLY A 480 -4.92 -1.78 -32.50
N ARG A 481 -6.18 -2.24 -32.58
CA ARG A 481 -7.36 -1.64 -31.92
C ARG A 481 -7.78 -2.49 -30.72
N PRO A 482 -8.36 -1.94 -29.64
CA PRO A 482 -8.97 -2.74 -28.57
C PRO A 482 -10.07 -3.65 -29.14
N ARG A 483 -10.04 -4.93 -28.78
CA ARG A 483 -10.96 -5.94 -29.33
C ARG A 483 -12.41 -5.65 -28.91
N GLY A 484 -13.33 -5.86 -29.84
CA GLY A 484 -14.77 -5.70 -29.60
C GLY A 484 -15.27 -4.26 -29.54
N LEU A 485 -14.38 -3.25 -29.58
CA LEU A 485 -14.77 -1.84 -29.63
C LEU A 485 -15.28 -1.48 -31.05
N PRO A 486 -16.58 -1.15 -31.23
CA PRO A 486 -17.19 -0.92 -32.55
C PRO A 486 -16.43 0.12 -33.37
N SER A 487 -16.32 -0.06 -34.69
CA SER A 487 -15.40 0.71 -35.55
C SER A 487 -15.70 2.21 -35.65
N ASP A 488 -16.91 2.62 -35.32
CA ASP A 488 -17.36 4.01 -35.22
C ASP A 488 -16.86 4.73 -33.95
N LYS A 489 -16.47 3.99 -32.90
CA LYS A 489 -15.99 4.59 -31.65
C LYS A 489 -14.57 5.14 -31.77
N GLU A 490 -14.32 6.27 -31.12
CA GLU A 490 -13.01 6.89 -31.09
C GLU A 490 -12.02 6.12 -30.21
N VAL A 491 -10.78 6.00 -30.69
CA VAL A 491 -9.65 5.49 -29.92
C VAL A 491 -8.60 6.58 -29.85
N TYR A 492 -8.30 6.98 -28.63
CA TYR A 492 -7.35 8.03 -28.28
C TYR A 492 -6.00 7.43 -27.88
N VAL A 493 -4.94 8.24 -27.94
CA VAL A 493 -3.60 7.85 -27.51
C VAL A 493 -3.10 8.72 -26.37
N CYS A 494 -2.48 8.11 -25.36
CA CYS A 494 -1.87 8.82 -24.24
C CYS A 494 -0.38 8.47 -24.09
N GLU A 495 0.47 9.50 -24.04
CA GLU A 495 1.92 9.42 -23.73
C GLU A 495 2.25 10.05 -22.38
N SER A 496 1.47 11.02 -21.91
CA SER A 496 1.83 11.89 -20.76
C SER A 496 0.66 12.15 -19.82
N ARG A 497 0.99 12.35 -18.55
CA ARG A 497 0.14 13.06 -17.58
C ARG A 497 0.46 14.56 -17.65
N TYR A 498 -0.52 15.39 -17.35
CA TYR A 498 -0.44 16.85 -17.37
C TYR A 498 -0.75 17.39 -15.97
N ASN A 499 0.21 18.10 -15.39
CA ASN A 499 0.02 18.80 -14.11
C ASN A 499 -0.62 20.16 -14.42
N GLU A 500 -1.78 20.43 -13.82
CA GLU A 500 -2.57 21.64 -14.09
C GLU A 500 -2.12 22.88 -13.31
N GLU A 501 -1.20 22.74 -12.35
CA GLU A 501 -0.75 23.83 -11.48
C GLU A 501 0.54 24.47 -12.00
N ASN A 502 1.49 23.64 -12.48
CA ASN A 502 2.74 24.08 -13.10
C ASN A 502 2.77 23.96 -14.65
N PHE A 503 1.72 23.37 -15.25
CA PHE A 503 1.56 23.14 -16.68
C PHE A 503 2.58 22.18 -17.34
N ARG A 504 3.25 21.32 -16.55
CA ARG A 504 4.20 20.32 -17.06
C ARG A 504 3.53 19.07 -17.65
N PHE A 505 4.28 18.37 -18.51
CA PHE A 505 3.87 17.12 -19.18
C PHE A 505 4.84 15.98 -18.86
N ASN A 506 4.55 15.20 -17.83
CA ASN A 506 5.42 14.10 -17.42
C ASN A 506 5.05 12.84 -18.21
N LYS A 507 6.05 12.18 -18.83
CA LYS A 507 5.79 10.95 -19.60
C LYS A 507 5.37 9.80 -18.68
N ILE A 508 4.32 9.08 -19.05
CA ILE A 508 3.84 7.95 -18.26
C ILE A 508 4.78 6.76 -18.48
N LYS A 509 5.62 6.45 -17.48
CA LYS A 509 6.48 5.27 -17.44
C LYS A 509 5.63 3.99 -17.27
N THR A 510 4.67 4.02 -16.34
CA THR A 510 3.85 2.86 -15.93
C THR A 510 2.35 3.13 -16.14
N TRP A 511 1.76 2.56 -17.20
CA TRP A 511 0.33 2.76 -17.50
C TRP A 511 -0.63 2.21 -16.42
N ALA A 512 -0.23 1.16 -15.70
CA ALA A 512 -1.04 0.58 -14.63
C ALA A 512 -1.35 1.59 -13.50
N SER A 513 -0.44 2.52 -13.20
CA SER A 513 -0.71 3.56 -12.17
C SER A 513 -1.85 4.52 -12.58
N CYS A 514 -2.16 4.60 -13.89
CA CYS A 514 -3.09 5.58 -14.46
C CYS A 514 -4.53 5.08 -14.59
N VAL A 515 -4.81 3.81 -14.26
CA VAL A 515 -6.13 3.16 -14.36
C VAL A 515 -6.60 2.58 -13.01
N PRO A 516 -7.92 2.37 -12.80
CA PRO A 516 -8.46 1.79 -11.56
C PRO A 516 -7.98 0.37 -11.24
N ASP A 517 -7.94 0.00 -9.96
CA ASP A 517 -7.41 -1.30 -9.49
C ASP A 517 -8.17 -2.49 -10.05
N GLU A 518 -9.49 -2.34 -10.22
CA GLU A 518 -10.37 -3.30 -10.87
C GLU A 518 -9.87 -3.73 -12.26
N VAL A 519 -9.06 -2.91 -12.95
CA VAL A 519 -8.52 -3.18 -14.28
C VAL A 519 -6.99 -3.17 -14.36
N ARG A 520 -6.25 -2.81 -13.30
CA ARG A 520 -4.77 -2.84 -13.27
C ARG A 520 -4.18 -4.21 -13.66
N ASP A 521 -4.76 -5.29 -13.13
CA ASP A 521 -4.35 -6.69 -13.42
C ASP A 521 -4.96 -7.26 -14.72
N LYS A 522 -5.81 -6.50 -15.44
CA LYS A 522 -6.55 -6.98 -16.61
C LYS A 522 -5.98 -6.37 -17.89
N ASP A 523 -5.04 -7.07 -18.53
CA ASP A 523 -4.65 -6.71 -19.88
C ASP A 523 -5.83 -6.87 -20.85
N TYR A 524 -6.02 -5.89 -21.73
CA TYR A 524 -7.13 -5.88 -22.69
C TYR A 524 -6.71 -6.52 -24.02
N GLU A 525 -7.59 -7.37 -24.57
CA GLU A 525 -7.37 -7.96 -25.88
C GLU A 525 -7.34 -6.89 -26.99
N MET A 526 -6.55 -7.15 -28.02
CA MET A 526 -6.39 -6.27 -29.18
C MET A 526 -6.51 -7.04 -30.49
N ASP A 527 -7.25 -6.47 -31.43
CA ASP A 527 -7.20 -6.86 -32.83
C ASP A 527 -6.01 -6.13 -33.48
N LEU A 528 -4.93 -6.89 -33.69
CA LEU A 528 -3.66 -6.38 -34.23
C LEU A 528 -3.78 -5.99 -35.71
N PHE A 529 -3.00 -5.01 -36.12
CA PHE A 529 -2.82 -4.66 -37.53
C PHE A 529 -1.78 -5.58 -38.18
N ASP A 530 -1.90 -5.81 -39.50
CA ASP A 530 -0.97 -6.66 -40.28
C ASP A 530 0.51 -6.21 -40.15
N ALA A 531 0.71 -4.91 -39.93
CA ALA A 531 1.98 -4.31 -39.54
C ALA A 531 1.74 -3.08 -38.63
N PRO A 532 2.69 -2.73 -37.73
CA PRO A 532 2.58 -1.53 -36.90
C PRO A 532 2.43 -0.25 -37.73
N ARG A 533 1.44 0.58 -37.40
CA ARG A 533 1.12 1.79 -38.17
C ARG A 533 2.05 2.95 -37.79
N PRO A 534 2.56 3.74 -38.76
CA PRO A 534 3.41 4.89 -38.47
C PRO A 534 2.58 6.04 -37.90
N VAL A 535 2.62 6.23 -36.58
CA VAL A 535 2.00 7.36 -35.88
C VAL A 535 2.82 8.64 -36.10
N LYS A 536 2.17 9.72 -36.52
CA LYS A 536 2.78 11.03 -36.74
C LYS A 536 2.26 12.00 -35.70
N LYS A 537 3.10 12.96 -35.29
CA LYS A 537 2.66 14.11 -34.50
C LYS A 537 2.40 15.32 -35.40
N VAL A 538 1.30 16.02 -35.14
CA VAL A 538 0.91 17.29 -35.77
C VAL A 538 1.26 18.47 -34.85
N PRO A 539 1.47 19.69 -35.38
CA PRO A 539 1.66 20.88 -34.54
C PRO A 539 0.45 21.15 -33.64
N SER A 540 0.66 21.82 -32.49
CA SER A 540 -0.42 22.23 -31.59
C SER A 540 -1.60 22.90 -32.33
N PRO A 541 -2.86 22.48 -32.09
CA PRO A 541 -4.03 23.08 -32.72
C PRO A 541 -4.20 24.56 -32.32
N ILE A 542 -3.75 24.94 -31.12
CA ILE A 542 -3.85 26.29 -30.57
C ILE A 542 -2.57 27.12 -30.76
N LYS A 543 -1.61 26.65 -31.57
CA LYS A 543 -0.40 27.41 -31.94
C LYS A 543 -0.69 28.83 -32.45
N HIS A 544 -1.84 29.02 -33.08
CA HIS A 544 -2.31 30.31 -33.62
C HIS A 544 -2.75 31.31 -32.55
N LEU A 545 -2.92 30.90 -31.28
CA LEU A 545 -3.24 31.79 -30.16
C LEU A 545 -1.99 32.45 -29.53
N LEU A 546 -0.80 32.17 -30.08
CA LEU A 546 0.42 32.82 -29.63
C LEU A 546 0.45 34.28 -30.06
N ARG A 547 0.52 35.19 -29.08
CA ARG A 547 0.66 36.63 -29.35
C ARG A 547 1.92 36.91 -30.17
N GLU A 548 1.81 37.87 -31.09
CA GLU A 548 2.95 38.30 -31.92
C GLU A 548 4.10 38.87 -31.07
N ASP A 549 3.78 39.54 -29.97
CA ASP A 549 4.73 40.17 -29.04
C ASP A 549 5.26 39.25 -27.92
N ALA A 550 4.86 37.97 -27.90
CA ALA A 550 5.24 37.00 -26.86
C ALA A 550 6.75 36.68 -26.87
N LYS A 551 7.35 36.64 -25.68
CA LYS A 551 8.79 36.46 -25.44
C LYS A 551 9.08 35.18 -24.66
N ALA A 552 10.34 34.76 -24.66
CA ALA A 552 10.80 33.62 -23.86
C ALA A 552 10.83 33.90 -22.34
N SER A 553 10.80 35.17 -21.95
CA SER A 553 10.81 35.66 -20.57
C SER A 553 9.43 35.89 -19.95
N ASP A 554 8.35 35.70 -20.72
CA ASP A 554 7.00 35.99 -20.24
C ASP A 554 6.53 34.93 -19.23
N GLU A 555 5.66 35.33 -18.30
CA GLU A 555 5.00 34.43 -17.35
C GLU A 555 4.17 33.35 -18.08
N LEU A 556 3.90 32.23 -17.40
CA LEU A 556 3.06 31.18 -17.96
C LEU A 556 1.61 31.68 -18.11
N PRO A 557 1.04 31.66 -19.34
CA PRO A 557 -0.34 32.09 -19.55
C PRO A 557 -1.31 31.09 -18.93
N ARG A 558 -2.38 31.59 -18.29
CA ARG A 558 -3.42 30.74 -17.72
C ARG A 558 -4.39 30.24 -18.80
N PRO A 559 -4.97 29.03 -18.66
CA PRO A 559 -6.03 28.56 -19.56
C PRO A 559 -7.33 29.34 -19.33
N THR A 560 -8.19 29.38 -20.34
CA THR A 560 -9.50 30.03 -20.28
C THR A 560 -10.54 29.03 -19.76
N TRP A 561 -10.95 29.19 -18.51
CA TRP A 561 -12.01 28.39 -17.89
C TRP A 561 -13.41 28.81 -18.34
N GLY A 562 -14.36 27.89 -18.24
CA GLY A 562 -15.78 28.09 -18.55
C GLY A 562 -16.66 27.54 -17.43
N SER A 563 -17.54 26.59 -17.74
CA SER A 563 -18.29 25.85 -16.73
C SER A 563 -17.37 25.18 -15.70
N PRO A 564 -17.63 25.30 -14.37
CA PRO A 564 -16.78 24.70 -13.33
C PRO A 564 -16.69 23.17 -13.35
N ASN A 565 -17.67 22.48 -13.93
CA ASN A 565 -17.62 21.02 -14.15
C ASN A 565 -17.37 20.66 -15.62
N ALA A 566 -16.45 21.39 -16.25
CA ALA A 566 -15.89 21.08 -17.56
C ALA A 566 -14.37 21.33 -17.59
N PRO A 567 -13.63 20.73 -18.54
CA PRO A 567 -12.28 21.16 -18.90
C PRO A 567 -12.26 22.64 -19.35
N PRO A 568 -11.07 23.29 -19.44
CA PRO A 568 -10.93 24.61 -20.04
C PRO A 568 -11.63 24.70 -21.42
N ILE A 569 -12.21 25.87 -21.71
CA ILE A 569 -12.73 26.19 -23.05
C ILE A 569 -11.57 26.12 -24.05
N VAL A 570 -10.44 26.72 -23.66
CA VAL A 570 -9.18 26.64 -24.40
C VAL A 570 -8.00 26.83 -23.44
N GLY A 571 -6.91 26.13 -23.72
CA GLY A 571 -5.61 26.31 -23.08
C GLY A 571 -4.90 27.57 -23.56
N ALA A 572 -3.56 27.56 -23.52
CA ALA A 572 -2.75 28.68 -23.98
C ALA A 572 -1.38 28.24 -24.50
N VAL A 573 -0.70 29.09 -25.27
CA VAL A 573 0.64 28.80 -25.82
C VAL A 573 1.65 29.88 -25.47
N HIS A 574 2.89 29.46 -25.17
CA HIS A 574 3.98 30.34 -24.75
C HIS A 574 5.29 30.11 -25.53
N ARG A 575 6.20 31.09 -25.48
CA ARG A 575 7.56 31.02 -26.06
C ARG A 575 8.68 30.71 -25.05
N ARG A 576 8.37 30.48 -23.77
CA ARG A 576 9.38 30.04 -22.77
C ARG A 576 10.24 28.88 -23.34
N PRO A 577 11.54 28.80 -23.02
CA PRO A 577 12.42 27.75 -23.52
C PRO A 577 11.89 26.35 -23.15
N PRO A 578 12.40 25.27 -23.77
CA PRO A 578 12.33 23.97 -23.15
C PRO A 578 12.93 24.06 -21.74
N GLU A 579 12.32 23.38 -20.78
CA GLU A 579 12.97 23.12 -19.50
C GLU A 579 14.04 22.03 -19.72
N SER A 580 14.98 21.88 -18.78
CA SER A 580 15.78 20.65 -18.66
C SER A 580 14.85 19.44 -18.48
N ASN A 581 15.32 18.25 -18.84
CA ASN A 581 14.49 17.11 -19.24
C ASN A 581 15.08 15.78 -18.76
#